data_AF-A0A644U9E2-F1
#
_entry.id   AF-A0A644U9E2-F1
#
_cell.length_a   1.000
_cell.length_b   1.000
_cell.length_c   1.000
_cell.angle_alpha   90.00
_cell.angle_beta   90.00
_cell.angle_gamma   90.00
#
_symmetry.space_group_name_H-M   'P 1'
#
loop_
_entity.id
_entity.type
_entity.pdbx_description
1 polymer ?
#
loop_
_entity_poly.entity_id
_entity_poly.type
_entity_poly.pdbx_seq_one_letter_code
_entity_poly.pdbx_strand_id
1 'polypeptide(L)'
;MFFHLDTATMKTVHEWAGFVLVAGAIAHLVLNWRPFTLYLRRLLAAAIIGFGALALVATFVPNLIPGVVEGAGLGPKVVMDAIGNATIPALAEMAGKPTDTLLAEFEAAGLTGIAPVKAVKQNAAGDGGKLREILSVALVPQG
;
A
#
# COMPACT_ATOMS: atom_id res chain seq x y z
N MET A 1 -14.34 7.78 10.14
CA MET A 1 -13.68 7.95 11.48
C MET A 1 -14.14 6.81 12.38
N PHE A 2 -13.50 6.55 13.54
CA PHE A 2 -13.90 5.48 14.49
C PHE A 2 -15.39 5.56 14.88
N PHE A 3 -15.94 6.77 14.83
CA PHE A 3 -17.37 7.04 14.78
C PHE A 3 -17.72 7.31 13.31
N HIS A 4 -18.64 6.54 12.72
CA HIS A 4 -19.07 6.60 11.31
C HIS A 4 -19.84 7.89 10.95
N LEU A 5 -19.37 9.04 11.45
CA LEU A 5 -19.86 10.38 11.16
C LEU A 5 -19.14 10.90 9.90
N ASP A 6 -19.26 10.14 8.82
CA ASP A 6 -18.49 10.35 7.59
C ASP A 6 -19.11 11.48 6.75
N THR A 7 -18.66 12.70 7.02
CA THR A 7 -18.80 13.82 6.07
C THR A 7 -17.44 14.10 5.42
N ALA A 8 -17.44 14.50 4.15
CA ALA A 8 -16.21 14.81 3.41
C ALA A 8 -15.35 15.89 4.12
N THR A 9 -16.02 16.83 4.80
CA THR A 9 -15.39 17.87 5.62
C THR A 9 -14.71 17.28 6.84
N MET A 10 -15.34 16.35 7.56
CA MET A 10 -14.74 15.70 8.73
C MET A 10 -13.50 14.91 8.36
N LYS A 11 -13.49 14.20 7.22
CA LYS A 11 -12.29 13.49 6.74
C LYS A 11 -11.10 14.44 6.57
N THR A 12 -11.33 15.55 5.88
CA THR A 12 -10.29 16.58 5.66
C THR A 12 -9.79 17.13 6.99
N VAL A 13 -10.69 17.50 7.89
CA VAL A 13 -10.32 18.00 9.22
C VAL A 13 -9.52 16.95 10.01
N HIS A 14 -9.87 15.67 9.95
CA HIS A 14 -9.15 14.60 10.65
C HIS A 14 -7.69 14.51 10.21
N GLU A 15 -7.47 14.53 8.88
CA GLU A 15 -6.14 14.40 8.29
C GLU A 15 -5.25 15.57 8.72
N TRP A 16 -5.75 16.80 8.57
CA TRP A 16 -5.00 18.00 8.95
C TRP A 16 -4.83 18.14 10.47
N ALA A 17 -5.86 17.85 11.26
CA ALA A 17 -5.77 17.86 12.72
C ALA A 17 -4.75 16.83 13.23
N GLY A 18 -4.65 15.67 12.58
CA GLY A 18 -3.62 14.66 12.86
C GLY A 18 -2.21 15.24 12.69
N PHE A 19 -1.93 15.93 11.57
CA PHE A 19 -0.63 16.57 11.35
C PHE A 19 -0.33 17.66 12.37
N VAL A 20 -1.31 18.50 12.71
CA VAL A 20 -1.15 19.54 13.75
C VAL A 20 -0.84 18.92 15.11
N LEU A 21 -1.51 17.83 15.48
CA LEU A 21 -1.27 17.12 16.73
C LEU A 21 0.15 16.53 16.79
N VAL A 22 0.62 15.91 15.70
CA VAL A 22 1.99 15.38 15.60
C VAL A 22 3.01 16.52 15.72
N ALA A 23 2.81 17.62 15.01
CA ALA A 23 3.70 18.78 15.09
C ALA A 23 3.74 19.36 16.51
N GLY A 24 2.59 19.49 17.17
CA GLY A 24 2.49 19.94 18.57
C GLY A 24 3.21 19.00 19.54
N ALA A 25 3.08 17.68 19.37
CA ALA A 25 3.77 16.70 20.20
C ALA A 25 5.30 16.78 20.03
N ILE A 26 5.79 16.93 18.79
CA ILE A 26 7.22 17.13 18.51
C ILE A 26 7.73 18.43 19.14
N ALA A 27 6.99 19.53 18.96
CA ALA A 27 7.35 20.81 19.57
C ALA A 27 7.40 20.69 21.10
N HIS A 28 6.40 20.05 21.71
CA HIS A 28 6.37 19.80 23.15
C HIS A 28 7.60 18.99 23.61
N LEU A 29 7.98 17.94 22.89
CA LEU A 29 9.15 17.12 23.19
C LEU A 29 10.48 17.88 23.07
N VAL A 30 10.66 18.65 22.00
CA VAL A 30 11.88 19.42 21.74
C VAL A 30 12.05 20.54 22.77
N LEU A 31 10.98 21.29 23.03
CA LEU A 31 11.01 22.39 24.00
C LEU A 31 11.19 21.88 25.45
N ASN A 32 10.73 20.66 25.74
CA ASN A 32 10.85 20.01 27.05
C ASN A 32 11.86 18.86 27.05
N TRP A 33 12.92 18.96 26.24
CA TRP A 33 13.89 17.87 26.08
C TRP A 33 14.60 17.50 27.39
N ARG A 34 15.00 18.51 28.18
CA ARG A 34 15.67 18.29 29.47
C ARG A 34 14.83 17.47 30.45
N PRO A 35 13.59 17.87 30.82
CA PRO A 35 12.76 17.06 31.71
C PRO A 35 12.37 15.71 31.08
N PHE A 36 12.18 15.64 29.76
CA PHE A 36 11.89 14.38 29.08
C PHE A 36 12.99 13.33 29.31
N THR A 37 14.26 13.70 29.14
CA THR A 37 15.38 12.76 29.35
C THR A 37 15.54 12.29 30.80
N LEU A 38 14.99 13.01 31.78
CA LEU A 38 14.96 12.55 33.18
C LEU A 38 14.03 11.35 33.37
N TYR A 39 12.93 11.25 32.60
CA TYR A 39 12.05 10.08 32.65
C TYR A 39 12.77 8.81 32.19
N LEU A 40 13.71 8.92 31.25
CA LEU A 40 14.51 7.78 30.78
C LEU A 40 15.45 7.24 31.86
N ARG A 41 15.75 8.00 32.92
CA ARG A 41 16.56 7.53 34.05
C ARG A 41 15.76 6.65 35.03
N ARG A 42 14.43 6.68 34.98
CA ARG A 42 13.57 5.85 35.83
C ARG A 42 13.13 4.61 35.06
N LEU A 43 13.52 3.43 35.54
CA LEU A 43 13.32 2.15 34.84
C LEU A 43 11.87 1.91 34.39
N LEU A 44 10.89 2.19 35.25
CA LEU A 44 9.46 2.03 34.93
C LEU A 44 9.03 2.97 33.78
N ALA A 45 9.40 4.25 33.87
CA ALA A 45 9.04 5.23 32.85
C ALA A 45 9.74 4.93 31.51
N ALA A 46 11.02 4.55 31.55
CA ALA A 46 11.76 4.10 30.38
C ALA A 46 11.12 2.85 29.74
N ALA A 47 10.65 1.88 30.54
CA ALA A 47 9.99 0.68 30.05
C ALA A 47 8.67 0.99 29.34
N ILE A 48 7.83 1.86 29.90
CA ILE A 48 6.56 2.28 29.28
C ILE A 48 6.83 3.03 27.96
N ILE A 49 7.75 4.00 27.98
CA ILE A 49 8.11 4.78 26.78
C ILE A 49 8.67 3.85 25.70
N GLY A 50 9.57 2.93 26.08
CA GLY A 50 10.16 1.95 25.17
C GLY A 50 9.12 1.02 24.58
N PHE A 51 8.21 0.49 25.38
CA PHE A 51 7.11 -0.36 24.89
C PHE A 51 6.20 0.40 23.93
N GLY A 52 5.80 1.63 24.26
CA GLY A 52 5.00 2.46 23.38
C GLY A 52 5.69 2.79 22.06
N ALA A 53 6.99 3.09 22.10
CA ALA A 53 7.80 3.32 20.90
C ALA A 53 7.91 2.05 20.04
N LEU A 54 8.13 0.88 20.65
CA LEU A 54 8.16 -0.39 19.94
C LEU A 54 6.80 -0.73 19.32
N ALA A 55 5.70 -0.53 20.05
CA ALA A 55 4.36 -0.73 19.54
C ALA A 55 4.07 0.19 18.35
N LEU A 56 4.49 1.46 18.41
CA LEU A 56 4.38 2.39 17.30
C LEU A 56 5.21 1.93 16.09
N VAL A 57 6.48 1.54 16.28
CA VAL A 57 7.30 1.02 15.18
C VAL A 57 6.68 -0.25 14.58
N ALA A 58 6.10 -1.11 15.41
CA ALA A 58 5.43 -2.32 14.96
C ALA A 58 4.23 -2.04 14.03
N THR A 59 3.56 -0.88 14.13
CA THR A 59 2.48 -0.52 13.19
C THR A 59 2.98 -0.22 11.78
N PHE A 60 4.24 0.21 11.64
CA PHE A 60 4.86 0.50 10.35
C PHE A 60 5.48 -0.73 9.68
N VAL A 61 5.61 -1.87 10.39
CA VAL A 61 6.14 -3.11 9.82
C VAL A 61 4.97 -4.03 9.45
N PRO A 62 4.67 -4.19 8.14
CA PRO A 62 3.60 -5.09 7.72
C PRO A 62 3.87 -6.51 8.20
N ASN A 63 2.84 -7.19 8.72
CA ASN A 63 2.87 -8.59 9.16
C ASN A 63 3.70 -8.90 10.42
N LEU A 64 4.14 -7.90 11.18
CA LEU A 64 4.90 -8.13 12.41
C LEU A 64 4.04 -8.70 13.55
N ILE A 65 2.75 -8.37 13.57
CA ILE A 65 1.77 -8.88 14.54
C ILE A 65 0.78 -9.78 13.79
N PRO A 66 0.82 -11.12 13.99
CA PRO A 66 -0.14 -12.03 13.40
C PRO A 66 -1.57 -11.64 13.79
N GLY A 67 -2.43 -11.38 12.80
CA GLY A 67 -3.84 -11.05 13.02
C GLY A 67 -4.17 -9.55 13.18
N VAL A 68 -3.19 -8.66 13.26
CA VAL A 68 -3.39 -7.20 13.20
C VAL A 68 -3.00 -6.71 11.81
N VAL A 69 -3.87 -7.01 10.85
CA VAL A 69 -3.89 -6.36 9.54
C VAL A 69 -5.16 -5.52 9.55
N GLU A 70 -5.03 -4.22 9.80
CA GLU A 70 -6.08 -3.28 9.39
C GLU A 70 -6.27 -3.49 7.89
N GLY A 71 -7.38 -4.10 7.51
CA GLY A 71 -7.64 -4.49 6.13
C GLY A 71 -7.00 -5.82 5.70
N ALA A 72 -7.14 -6.88 6.50
CA ALA A 72 -7.08 -8.28 6.02
C ALA A 72 -8.21 -8.63 5.00
N GLY A 73 -8.65 -7.66 4.21
CA GLY A 73 -9.43 -7.85 2.99
C GLY A 73 -8.51 -7.83 1.77
N LEU A 74 -9.10 -7.94 0.58
CA LEU A 74 -8.46 -7.69 -0.70
C LEU A 74 -7.98 -6.23 -0.80
N GLY A 75 -6.92 -5.88 -0.08
CA GLY A 75 -6.27 -4.58 -0.19
C GLY A 75 -5.74 -4.39 -1.61
N PRO A 76 -5.70 -3.15 -2.14
CA PRO A 76 -5.26 -2.89 -3.52
C PRO A 76 -3.90 -3.53 -3.84
N LYS A 77 -2.98 -3.57 -2.87
CA LYS A 77 -1.67 -4.21 -3.04
C LYS A 77 -1.76 -5.72 -3.25
N VAL A 78 -2.61 -6.41 -2.49
CA VAL A 78 -2.80 -7.87 -2.60
C VAL A 78 -3.43 -8.22 -3.94
N VAL A 79 -4.43 -7.43 -4.37
CA VAL A 79 -5.06 -7.57 -5.69
C VAL A 79 -4.04 -7.35 -6.80
N MET A 80 -3.26 -6.26 -6.73
CA MET A 80 -2.24 -5.95 -7.72
C MET A 80 -1.10 -6.98 -7.75
N ASP A 81 -0.74 -7.56 -6.61
CA ASP A 81 0.23 -8.65 -6.54
C ASP A 81 -0.32 -9.94 -7.15
N ALA A 82 -1.60 -10.26 -6.89
CA ALA A 82 -2.27 -11.42 -7.49
C ALA A 82 -2.37 -11.28 -9.01
N ILE A 83 -2.84 -10.13 -9.51
CA ILE A 83 -2.92 -9.85 -10.95
C ILE A 83 -1.52 -9.84 -11.57
N GLY A 84 -0.54 -9.21 -10.92
CA GLY A 84 0.83 -9.17 -11.40
C GLY A 84 1.51 -10.54 -11.49
N ASN A 85 1.10 -11.49 -10.66
CA ASN A 85 1.60 -12.86 -10.65
C ASN A 85 0.78 -13.82 -11.55
N ALA A 86 -0.37 -13.38 -12.06
CA ALA A 86 -1.17 -14.16 -13.00
C ALA A 86 -0.47 -14.28 -14.37
N THR A 87 -0.77 -15.35 -15.11
CA THR A 87 -0.32 -15.53 -16.49
C THR A 87 -1.17 -14.70 -17.45
N ILE A 88 -0.70 -14.51 -18.69
CA ILE A 88 -1.44 -13.73 -19.70
C ILE A 88 -2.82 -14.34 -20.03
N PRO A 89 -2.98 -15.68 -20.15
CA PRO A 89 -4.31 -16.28 -20.33
C PRO A 89 -5.25 -15.99 -19.16
N ALA A 90 -4.77 -16.06 -17.92
CA ALA A 90 -5.59 -15.73 -16.75
C ALA A 90 -6.00 -14.25 -16.74
N LEU A 91 -5.11 -13.36 -17.19
CA LEU A 91 -5.42 -11.94 -17.38
C LEU A 91 -6.46 -11.73 -18.49
N ALA A 92 -6.38 -12.48 -19.59
CA ALA A 92 -7.36 -12.44 -20.68
C ALA A 92 -8.75 -12.93 -20.25
N GLU A 93 -8.81 -14.01 -19.48
CA GLU A 93 -10.05 -14.51 -18.87
C GLU A 93 -10.68 -13.48 -17.93
N MET A 94 -9.87 -12.81 -17.10
CA MET A 94 -10.34 -11.70 -16.26
C MET A 94 -10.91 -10.53 -17.08
N ALA A 95 -10.32 -10.26 -18.25
CA ALA A 95 -10.78 -9.23 -19.18
C ALA A 95 -12.00 -9.68 -20.02
N GLY A 96 -12.39 -10.95 -19.94
CA GLY A 96 -13.47 -11.52 -20.75
C GLY A 96 -13.15 -11.62 -22.25
N LYS A 97 -11.86 -11.73 -22.62
CA LYS A 97 -11.40 -11.78 -24.01
C LYS A 97 -10.60 -13.05 -24.29
N PRO A 98 -10.60 -13.57 -25.53
CA PRO A 98 -9.68 -14.64 -25.93
C PRO A 98 -8.22 -14.19 -25.79
N THR A 99 -7.34 -15.11 -25.35
CA THR A 99 -5.91 -14.84 -25.19
C THR A 99 -5.27 -14.30 -26.46
N ASP A 100 -5.61 -14.85 -27.62
CA ASP A 100 -5.05 -14.43 -28.91
C ASP A 100 -5.43 -12.99 -29.26
N THR A 101 -6.64 -12.57 -28.89
CA THR A 101 -7.10 -11.18 -29.06
C THR A 101 -6.29 -10.24 -28.18
N LEU A 102 -6.06 -10.62 -26.92
CA LEU A 102 -5.27 -9.80 -25.99
C LEU A 102 -3.79 -9.68 -26.44
N LEU A 103 -3.21 -10.75 -26.98
CA LEU A 103 -1.85 -10.70 -27.54
C LEU A 103 -1.76 -9.76 -28.74
N ALA A 104 -2.75 -9.77 -29.63
CA ALA A 104 -2.82 -8.82 -30.74
C ALA A 104 -2.98 -7.37 -30.27
N GLU A 105 -3.76 -7.13 -29.21
CA GLU A 105 -3.90 -5.80 -28.59
C GLU A 105 -2.58 -5.32 -27.97
N PHE A 106 -1.81 -6.21 -27.34
CA PHE A 106 -0.47 -5.87 -26.86
C PHE A 106 0.48 -5.50 -28.00
N GLU A 107 0.51 -6.27 -29.09
CA GLU A 107 1.33 -5.93 -30.25
C GLU A 107 0.94 -4.59 -30.89
N ALA A 108 -0.37 -4.33 -31.01
CA ALA A 108 -0.89 -3.05 -31.50
C ALA A 108 -0.50 -1.86 -30.60
N ALA A 109 -0.40 -2.10 -29.29
CA ALA A 109 0.09 -1.12 -28.32
C ALA A 109 1.63 -0.98 -28.28
N GLY A 110 2.37 -1.72 -29.11
CA GLY A 110 3.84 -1.72 -29.11
C GLY A 110 4.48 -2.58 -28.01
N LEU A 111 3.68 -3.35 -27.26
CA LEU A 111 4.13 -4.31 -26.26
C LEU A 111 4.54 -5.62 -26.95
N THR A 112 5.69 -5.62 -27.61
CA THR A 112 6.23 -6.81 -28.29
C THR A 112 6.94 -7.76 -27.32
N GLY A 113 6.86 -9.07 -27.57
CA GLY A 113 7.61 -10.08 -26.81
C GLY A 113 6.95 -10.54 -25.50
N ILE A 114 5.65 -10.32 -25.36
CA ILE A 114 4.84 -10.85 -24.26
C ILE A 114 4.79 -12.38 -24.37
N ALA A 115 5.31 -13.09 -23.37
CA ALA A 115 5.26 -14.55 -23.29
C ALA A 115 4.02 -15.00 -22.51
N PRO A 116 3.09 -15.77 -23.10
CA PRO A 116 1.82 -16.13 -22.45
C PRO A 116 1.97 -16.90 -21.14
N VAL A 117 2.98 -17.77 -21.07
CA VAL A 117 3.26 -18.65 -19.92
C VAL A 117 3.87 -17.89 -18.74
N LYS A 118 4.46 -16.71 -18.99
CA LYS A 118 5.09 -15.90 -17.94
C LYS A 118 4.04 -15.06 -17.22
N ALA A 119 4.32 -14.78 -15.94
CA ALA A 119 3.51 -13.86 -15.16
C ALA A 119 3.57 -12.44 -15.75
N VAL A 120 2.54 -11.61 -15.54
CA VAL A 120 2.50 -10.21 -16.00
C VAL A 120 3.76 -9.44 -15.56
N LYS A 121 4.16 -9.56 -14.29
CA LYS A 121 5.38 -8.93 -13.75
C LYS A 121 6.67 -9.42 -14.42
N GLN A 122 6.71 -10.68 -14.84
CA GLN A 122 7.87 -11.24 -15.54
C GLN A 122 7.95 -10.73 -16.99
N ASN A 123 6.80 -10.55 -17.65
CA ASN A 123 6.72 -9.90 -18.96
C ASN A 123 7.09 -8.40 -18.88
N ALA A 124 6.81 -7.76 -17.75
CA ALA A 124 7.26 -6.39 -17.48
C ALA A 124 8.75 -6.28 -17.12
N ALA A 125 9.46 -7.40 -16.91
CA ALA A 125 10.89 -7.44 -16.54
C ALA A 125 11.27 -6.55 -15.34
N GLY A 126 10.35 -6.37 -14.39
CA GLY A 126 10.55 -5.50 -13.22
C GLY A 126 10.33 -4.00 -13.48
N ASP A 127 9.97 -3.60 -14.70
CA ASP A 127 9.62 -2.22 -15.04
C ASP A 127 8.16 -1.92 -14.63
N GLY A 128 8.00 -1.02 -13.66
CA GLY A 128 6.69 -0.61 -13.15
C GLY A 128 5.85 0.17 -14.18
N GLY A 129 6.48 0.84 -15.14
CA GLY A 129 5.81 1.51 -16.25
C GLY A 129 5.20 0.50 -17.22
N LYS A 130 6.01 -0.46 -17.69
CA LYS A 130 5.54 -1.56 -18.55
C LYS A 130 4.48 -2.41 -17.88
N LEU A 131 4.60 -2.68 -16.58
CA LEU A 131 3.58 -3.40 -15.83
C LEU A 131 2.22 -2.67 -15.90
N ARG A 132 2.22 -1.35 -15.68
CA ARG A 132 1.00 -0.54 -15.77
C ARG A 132 0.44 -0.51 -17.18
N GLU A 133 1.31 -0.44 -18.18
CA GLU A 133 0.92 -0.44 -19.59
C GLU A 133 0.23 -1.76 -19.98
N ILE A 134 0.83 -2.91 -19.64
CA ILE A 134 0.24 -4.23 -19.88
C ILE A 134 -1.13 -4.35 -19.18
N LEU A 135 -1.22 -3.93 -17.92
CA LEU A 135 -2.49 -3.95 -17.18
C LEU A 135 -3.53 -3.00 -17.78
N SER A 136 -3.09 -1.84 -18.28
CA SER A 136 -3.99 -0.86 -18.89
C SER A 136 -4.59 -1.37 -20.19
N VAL A 137 -3.78 -1.97 -21.07
CA VAL A 137 -4.25 -2.54 -22.33
C VAL A 137 -5.18 -3.73 -22.07
N ALA A 138 -4.89 -4.55 -21.06
CA ALA A 138 -5.69 -5.72 -20.76
C ALA A 138 -7.02 -5.43 -20.07
N LEU A 139 -7.04 -4.50 -19.10
CA LEU A 139 -8.17 -4.36 -18.17
C LEU A 139 -8.96 -3.07 -18.33
N VAL A 140 -8.43 -2.06 -19.03
CA VAL A 140 -9.16 -0.81 -19.28
C VAL A 140 -9.91 -0.95 -20.61
N PRO A 141 -11.23 -0.72 -20.66
CA PRO A 141 -11.97 -0.68 -21.92
C PRO A 141 -11.40 0.42 -22.81
N GLN A 142 -10.77 0.01 -23.91
CA GLN A 142 -10.40 0.91 -25.00
C GLN A 142 -11.70 1.18 -25.77
N GLY A 143 -12.29 2.36 -25.58
CA GLY A 143 -13.53 2.78 -26.24
C GLY A 143 -13.38 2.92 -27.75
#